data_AF-A0A918B9C9-F1
#
_entry.id   AF-A0A918B9C9-F1
#
_cell.length_a   1.000
_cell.length_b   1.000
_cell.length_c   1.000
_cell.angle_alpha   90.00
_cell.angle_beta   90.00
_cell.angle_gamma   90.00
#
_symmetry.space_group_name_H-M   'P 1'
#
loop_
_entity.id
_entity.type
_entity.pdbx_description
1 polymer ?
#
loop_
_entity_poly.entity_id
_entity_poly.type
_entity_poly.pdbx_seq_one_letter_code
_entity_poly.pdbx_strand_id
1 'polypeptide(L)'
;MLICALDPTSDGSVVLLEDDVLLFDVAMPRSDRPFEPLPDILADFGYRPGDIAEFVIAGVGTGAEAAPDRSAAGTRSLATALTGTFSMRGRKYPFRGFGRAFAHLAGAYAISPFARRGEPALIVVGDGGTAARLSYITPSGWVDSGGRVPSPAPRDLDDRIRSWKGAGPWNLVLAGNAGHAAGSTGALRTLPTLRDAWLSPLPGETGAALGAGVARLFERRGMACAIGWHSRLVPVLGAASAGAEPETVVTGVG
;
A
#
# COMPACT_ATOMS: atom_id res chain seq x y z
N MET A 1 1.28 -17.13 5.05
CA MET A 1 -0.11 -16.76 5.43
C MET A 1 -0.68 -15.86 4.36
N LEU A 2 -1.84 -16.20 3.80
CA LEU A 2 -2.48 -15.41 2.73
C LEU A 2 -3.37 -14.30 3.31
N ILE A 3 -3.02 -13.05 3.05
CA ILE A 3 -3.85 -11.86 3.35
C ILE A 3 -4.36 -11.29 2.04
N CYS A 4 -5.68 -11.18 1.91
CA CYS A 4 -6.31 -10.45 0.81
C CYS A 4 -6.70 -9.06 1.28
N ALA A 5 -6.00 -8.05 0.77
CA ALA A 5 -6.17 -6.67 1.12
C ALA A 5 -6.94 -5.91 0.05
N LEU A 6 -7.92 -5.12 0.49
CA LEU A 6 -8.92 -4.50 -0.37
C LEU A 6 -8.97 -3.00 -0.14
N ASP A 7 -9.06 -2.22 -1.21
CA ASP A 7 -9.51 -0.83 -1.15
C ASP A 7 -10.84 -0.73 -1.93
N PRO A 8 -12.00 -0.62 -1.27
CA PRO A 8 -13.31 -0.72 -1.94
C PRO A 8 -13.81 0.61 -2.52
N THR A 9 -12.94 1.57 -2.79
CA THR A 9 -13.32 2.83 -3.48
C THR A 9 -13.68 2.58 -4.94
N SER A 10 -14.16 3.63 -5.63
CA SER A 10 -14.56 3.54 -7.04
C SER A 10 -13.44 3.07 -7.97
N ASP A 11 -12.18 3.34 -7.65
CA ASP A 11 -11.01 2.88 -8.42
C ASP A 11 -10.23 1.83 -7.62
N GLY A 12 -10.96 1.03 -6.84
CA GLY A 12 -10.44 0.15 -5.81
C GLY A 12 -9.39 -0.85 -6.28
N SER A 13 -8.74 -1.53 -5.34
CA SER A 13 -7.67 -2.49 -5.64
C SER A 13 -7.77 -3.73 -4.76
N VAL A 14 -7.40 -4.89 -5.33
CA VAL A 14 -7.15 -6.15 -4.62
C VAL A 14 -5.65 -6.39 -4.61
N VAL A 15 -5.10 -6.61 -3.42
CA VAL A 15 -3.71 -7.00 -3.21
C VAL A 15 -3.69 -8.32 -2.46
N LEU A 16 -2.95 -9.29 -2.98
CA LEU A 16 -2.71 -10.55 -2.28
C LEU A 16 -1.28 -10.61 -1.75
N LEU A 17 -1.15 -10.80 -0.44
CA LEU A 17 0.12 -11.00 0.24
C LEU A 17 0.23 -12.44 0.74
N GLU A 18 1.38 -13.05 0.53
CA GLU A 18 1.80 -14.27 1.23
C GLU A 18 2.95 -13.94 2.16
N ASP A 19 2.67 -13.92 3.46
CA ASP A 19 3.64 -13.50 4.47
C ASP A 19 4.24 -12.13 4.15
N ASP A 20 5.51 -12.05 3.76
CA ASP A 20 6.22 -10.84 3.41
C ASP A 20 6.39 -10.65 1.89
N VAL A 21 5.61 -11.36 1.07
CA VAL A 21 5.70 -11.30 -0.39
C VAL A 21 4.38 -10.78 -0.99
N LEU A 22 4.49 -9.80 -1.87
CA LEU A 22 3.40 -9.37 -2.75
C LEU A 22 3.26 -10.36 -3.90
N LEU A 23 2.14 -11.08 -3.94
CA LEU A 23 1.83 -12.07 -4.98
C LEU A 23 1.20 -11.45 -6.21
N PHE A 24 0.25 -10.54 -6.02
CA PHE A 24 -0.30 -9.71 -7.09
C PHE A 24 -1.01 -8.48 -6.54
N ASP A 25 -1.20 -7.50 -7.42
CA ASP A 25 -2.11 -6.38 -7.26
C ASP A 25 -2.95 -6.20 -8.53
N VAL A 26 -4.25 -5.99 -8.38
CA VAL A 26 -5.19 -5.84 -9.50
C VAL A 26 -6.20 -4.75 -9.17
N ALA A 27 -6.42 -3.83 -10.11
CA ALA A 27 -7.49 -2.86 -10.02
C ALA A 27 -8.86 -3.54 -10.05
N MET A 28 -9.73 -3.17 -9.12
CA MET A 28 -11.11 -3.66 -9.07
C MET A 28 -11.97 -2.93 -10.10
N PRO A 29 -12.89 -3.64 -10.76
CA PRO A 29 -13.90 -2.98 -11.57
C PRO A 29 -14.83 -2.16 -10.67
N ARG A 30 -15.23 -1.00 -11.17
CA ARG A 30 -16.27 -0.16 -10.54
C ARG A 30 -17.54 -0.96 -10.32
N SER A 31 -18.02 -1.00 -9.07
CA SER A 31 -19.22 -1.75 -8.70
C SER A 31 -19.91 -1.16 -7.47
N ASP A 32 -21.24 -1.27 -7.42
CA ASP A 32 -22.06 -1.04 -6.21
C ASP A 32 -21.89 -2.17 -5.18
N ARG A 33 -21.32 -3.29 -5.61
CA ARG A 33 -21.04 -4.49 -4.83
C ARG A 33 -19.54 -4.83 -4.96
N PRO A 34 -18.66 -4.05 -4.30
CA PRO A 34 -17.21 -4.09 -4.55
C PRO A 34 -16.55 -5.45 -4.24
N PHE A 35 -17.22 -6.33 -3.50
CA PHE A 35 -16.71 -7.66 -3.13
C PHE A 35 -17.18 -8.78 -4.06
N GLU A 36 -18.19 -8.56 -4.91
CA GLU A 36 -18.70 -9.60 -5.81
C GLU A 36 -17.72 -10.06 -6.90
N PRO A 37 -16.85 -9.19 -7.46
CA PRO A 37 -15.82 -9.60 -8.42
C PRO A 37 -14.67 -10.41 -7.79
N LEU A 38 -14.50 -10.34 -6.47
CA LEU A 38 -13.32 -10.87 -5.78
C LEU A 38 -13.09 -12.38 -6.00
N PRO A 39 -14.09 -13.27 -6.02
CA PRO A 39 -13.87 -14.69 -6.30
C PRO A 39 -13.28 -14.93 -7.70
N ASP A 40 -13.69 -14.13 -8.69
CA ASP A 40 -13.21 -14.27 -10.06
C ASP A 40 -11.78 -13.73 -10.18
N ILE A 41 -11.50 -12.58 -9.56
CA ILE A 41 -10.14 -12.04 -9.46
C ILE A 41 -9.20 -13.05 -8.78
N LEU A 42 -9.58 -13.65 -7.65
CA LEU A 42 -8.75 -14.66 -6.99
C LEU A 42 -8.53 -15.89 -7.89
N ALA A 43 -9.57 -16.32 -8.61
CA ALA A 43 -9.52 -17.48 -9.48
C ALA A 43 -8.57 -17.28 -10.67
N ASP A 44 -8.47 -16.07 -11.22
CA ASP A 44 -7.51 -15.73 -12.29
C ASP A 44 -6.04 -15.97 -11.88
N PHE A 45 -5.77 -16.00 -10.57
CA PHE A 45 -4.45 -16.28 -10.00
C PHE A 45 -4.37 -17.65 -9.30
N GLY A 46 -5.39 -18.49 -9.44
CA GLY A 46 -5.40 -19.85 -8.88
C GLY A 46 -5.81 -19.95 -7.41
N TYR A 47 -6.39 -18.89 -6.83
CA TYR A 47 -6.83 -18.85 -5.44
C TYR A 47 -8.36 -18.89 -5.32
N ARG A 48 -8.84 -19.32 -4.16
CA ARG A 48 -10.25 -19.30 -3.76
C ARG A 48 -10.41 -18.41 -2.54
N PRO A 49 -11.60 -17.81 -2.33
CA PRO A 49 -11.88 -17.10 -1.08
C PRO A 49 -11.61 -17.90 0.20
N GLY A 50 -11.74 -19.24 0.15
CA GLY A 50 -11.46 -20.12 1.28
C GLY A 50 -9.97 -20.32 1.59
N ASP A 51 -9.08 -19.97 0.66
CA ASP A 51 -7.63 -20.05 0.85
C ASP A 51 -7.11 -18.82 1.62
N ILE A 52 -7.91 -17.75 1.67
CA ILE A 52 -7.56 -16.49 2.31
C ILE A 52 -7.68 -16.64 3.83
N ALA A 53 -6.55 -16.47 4.53
CA ALA A 53 -6.53 -16.53 5.99
C ALA A 53 -7.15 -15.29 6.62
N GLU A 54 -7.00 -14.12 6.00
CA GLU A 54 -7.54 -12.87 6.51
C GLU A 54 -7.87 -11.89 5.37
N PHE A 55 -9.08 -11.32 5.41
CA PHE A 55 -9.43 -10.18 4.59
C PHE A 55 -9.16 -8.89 5.36
N VAL A 56 -8.52 -7.94 4.70
CA VAL A 56 -8.26 -6.62 5.29
C VAL A 56 -8.73 -5.52 4.37
N ILE A 57 -9.23 -4.42 4.93
CA ILE A 57 -9.85 -3.34 4.16
C ILE A 57 -9.18 -2.01 4.50
N ALA A 58 -8.67 -1.32 3.49
CA ALA A 58 -8.17 0.04 3.60
C ALA A 58 -9.33 1.04 3.66
N GLY A 59 -9.15 2.11 4.42
CA GLY A 59 -10.13 3.20 4.54
C GLY A 59 -11.30 2.93 5.48
N VAL A 60 -11.33 1.79 6.16
CA VAL A 60 -12.35 1.47 7.16
C VAL A 60 -11.70 1.41 8.53
N GLY A 61 -11.89 2.44 9.37
CA GLY A 61 -11.24 2.56 10.69
C GLY A 61 -10.55 3.92 10.88
N THR A 62 -10.22 4.26 12.12
CA THR A 62 -9.84 5.64 12.52
C THR A 62 -8.34 5.96 12.40
N GLY A 63 -7.58 5.22 11.60
CA GLY A 63 -6.11 5.21 11.63
C GLY A 63 -5.35 6.52 11.38
N ALA A 64 -6.04 7.64 11.16
CA ALA A 64 -5.48 8.98 11.34
C ALA A 64 -6.55 10.05 11.73
N GLU A 65 -7.77 9.64 12.09
CA GLU A 65 -8.87 10.55 12.45
C GLU A 65 -9.22 10.55 13.94
N ALA A 66 -8.73 9.57 14.72
CA ALA A 66 -8.79 9.68 16.17
C ALA A 66 -7.84 10.81 16.63
N ALA A 67 -8.42 11.74 17.41
CA ALA A 67 -7.86 12.98 17.95
C ALA A 67 -6.36 13.00 18.29
N PRO A 68 -5.71 14.19 18.29
CA PRO A 68 -4.29 14.33 18.61
C PRO A 68 -4.05 13.94 20.08
N ASP A 69 -3.51 12.75 20.31
CA ASP A 69 -2.83 12.49 21.57
C ASP A 69 -1.53 13.31 21.56
N ARG A 70 -1.57 14.45 22.25
CA ARG A 70 -0.44 15.37 22.43
C ARG A 70 0.53 14.75 23.45
N SER A 71 1.23 13.72 23.04
CA SER A 71 2.46 13.31 23.70
C SER A 71 3.64 13.64 22.79
N ALA A 72 4.43 14.64 23.20
CA ALA A 72 5.61 15.13 22.50
C ALA A 72 6.77 14.11 22.41
N ALA A 73 6.55 12.85 22.75
CA ALA A 73 7.52 11.75 22.62
C ALA A 73 6.86 10.37 22.33
N GLY A 74 5.56 10.30 22.07
CA GLY A 74 4.81 9.04 22.02
C GLY A 74 4.79 8.38 20.65
N THR A 75 5.46 7.24 20.49
CA THR A 75 5.17 6.28 19.42
C THR A 75 3.67 5.98 19.40
N ARG A 76 3.00 6.16 18.26
CA ARG A 76 1.59 5.77 18.15
C ARG A 76 1.49 4.25 18.12
N SER A 77 0.60 3.70 18.95
CA SER A 77 0.13 2.33 18.80
C SER A 77 -0.42 2.15 17.38
N LEU A 78 -0.22 0.97 16.79
CA LEU A 78 -0.88 0.60 15.53
C LEU A 78 -2.37 0.96 15.67
N ALA A 79 -2.89 1.68 14.67
CA ALA A 79 -4.25 2.17 14.67
C ALA A 79 -5.22 1.05 15.08
N THR A 80 -6.13 1.31 16.02
CA THR A 80 -7.18 0.34 16.38
C THR A 80 -7.97 0.02 15.13
N ALA A 81 -7.80 -1.18 14.61
CA ALA A 81 -8.55 -1.57 13.45
C ALA A 81 -10.01 -1.80 13.78
N LEU A 82 -10.85 -1.48 12.81
CA LEU A 82 -12.23 -1.91 12.84
C LEU A 82 -12.30 -3.40 12.50
N THR A 83 -13.07 -4.18 13.25
CA THR A 83 -13.44 -5.53 12.81
C THR A 83 -14.87 -5.52 12.31
N GLY A 84 -15.15 -6.24 11.24
CA GLY A 84 -16.50 -6.35 10.70
C GLY A 84 -16.69 -7.58 9.84
N THR A 85 -17.81 -7.61 9.12
CA THR A 85 -18.09 -8.64 8.12
C THR A 85 -18.57 -7.99 6.83
N PHE A 86 -18.18 -8.54 5.68
CA PHE A 86 -18.79 -8.23 4.39
C PHE A 86 -19.43 -9.48 3.79
N SER A 87 -20.33 -9.27 2.83
CA SER A 87 -20.97 -10.35 2.08
C SER A 87 -20.34 -10.46 0.69
N MET A 88 -20.08 -11.68 0.25
CA MET A 88 -19.59 -12.00 -1.09
C MET A 88 -20.27 -13.31 -1.54
N ARG A 89 -21.03 -13.25 -2.64
CA ARG A 89 -21.85 -14.36 -3.15
C ARG A 89 -22.74 -15.00 -2.08
N GLY A 90 -23.37 -14.15 -1.26
CA GLY A 90 -24.27 -14.56 -0.18
C GLY A 90 -23.58 -15.18 1.06
N ARG A 91 -22.24 -15.30 1.08
CA ARG A 91 -21.48 -15.76 2.24
C ARG A 91 -20.86 -14.58 2.98
N LYS A 92 -20.84 -14.65 4.31
CA LYS A 92 -20.22 -13.62 5.16
C LYS A 92 -18.76 -13.95 5.41
N TYR A 93 -17.89 -12.96 5.26
CA TYR A 93 -16.46 -13.06 5.54
C TYR A 93 -16.07 -12.02 6.59
N PRO A 94 -15.33 -12.40 7.65
CA PRO A 94 -14.79 -11.44 8.58
C PRO A 94 -13.70 -10.61 7.91
N PHE A 95 -13.59 -9.34 8.31
CA PHE A 95 -12.51 -8.47 7.86
C PHE A 95 -11.94 -7.63 9.00
N ARG A 96 -10.74 -7.12 8.75
CA ARG A 96 -10.06 -6.14 9.58
C ARG A 96 -9.75 -4.86 8.82
N GLY A 97 -10.14 -3.71 9.35
CA GLY A 97 -10.11 -2.42 8.67
C GLY A 97 -9.03 -1.50 9.21
N PHE A 98 -8.29 -0.84 8.33
CA PHE A 98 -7.27 0.14 8.69
C PHE A 98 -7.57 1.50 8.07
N GLY A 99 -7.25 2.59 8.79
CA GLY A 99 -7.40 3.94 8.26
C GLY A 99 -6.52 4.16 7.02
N ARG A 100 -7.07 4.83 6.01
CA ARG A 100 -6.45 4.99 4.68
C ARG A 100 -5.06 5.60 4.71
N ALA A 101 -4.89 6.68 5.49
CA ALA A 101 -3.60 7.36 5.61
C ALA A 101 -2.51 6.47 6.24
N PHE A 102 -2.87 5.70 7.28
CA PHE A 102 -1.95 4.74 7.89
C PHE A 102 -1.62 3.60 6.94
N ALA A 103 -2.61 3.10 6.20
CA ALA A 103 -2.40 2.07 5.19
C ALA A 103 -1.36 2.53 4.15
N HIS A 104 -1.56 3.70 3.52
CA HIS A 104 -0.57 4.26 2.61
C HIS A 104 0.83 4.37 3.21
N LEU A 105 0.93 4.85 4.45
CA LEU A 105 2.19 4.98 5.16
C LEU A 105 2.88 3.62 5.36
N ALA A 106 2.14 2.63 5.87
CA ALA A 106 2.64 1.30 6.16
C ALA A 106 3.11 0.60 4.88
N GLY A 107 2.27 0.59 3.85
CA GLY A 107 2.57 -0.01 2.55
C GLY A 107 3.83 0.60 1.96
N ALA A 108 3.86 1.93 1.81
CA ALA A 108 4.98 2.63 1.19
C ALA A 108 6.30 2.43 1.94
N TYR A 109 6.29 2.40 3.28
CA TYR A 109 7.49 2.09 4.03
C TYR A 109 7.95 0.66 3.75
N ALA A 110 7.06 -0.33 3.86
CA ALA A 110 7.45 -1.74 3.81
C ALA A 110 8.00 -2.17 2.43
N ILE A 111 7.54 -1.57 1.33
CA ILE A 111 8.11 -1.85 0.00
C ILE A 111 9.35 -1.00 -0.34
N SER A 112 9.69 -0.01 0.50
CA SER A 112 10.83 0.86 0.27
C SER A 112 12.17 0.15 0.52
N PRO A 113 13.28 0.65 -0.07
CA PRO A 113 14.63 0.22 0.29
C PRO A 113 14.97 0.45 1.77
N PHE A 114 14.30 1.39 2.43
CA PHE A 114 14.59 1.74 3.83
C PHE A 114 14.12 0.66 4.79
N ALA A 115 12.91 0.12 4.59
CA ALA A 115 12.42 -1.02 5.37
C ALA A 115 13.32 -2.25 5.19
N ARG A 116 13.77 -2.54 3.96
CA ARG A 116 14.73 -3.65 3.69
C ARG A 116 16.04 -3.51 4.45
N ARG A 117 16.48 -2.27 4.72
CA ARG A 117 17.69 -1.99 5.50
C ARG A 117 17.43 -1.82 7.00
N GLY A 118 16.18 -1.91 7.46
CA GLY A 118 15.81 -1.59 8.83
C GLY A 118 16.03 -0.11 9.19
N GLU A 119 16.07 0.77 8.21
CA GLU A 119 16.30 2.20 8.42
C GLU A 119 14.97 2.95 8.62
N PRO A 120 14.94 3.99 9.46
CA PRO A 120 13.77 4.85 9.58
C PRO A 120 13.61 5.73 8.33
N ALA A 121 12.38 6.21 8.10
CA ALA A 121 12.07 7.10 7.00
C ALA A 121 11.00 8.14 7.36
N LEU A 122 11.10 9.30 6.73
CA LEU A 122 10.00 10.24 6.60
C LEU A 122 9.09 9.77 5.47
N ILE A 123 7.78 9.79 5.67
CA ILE A 123 6.80 9.41 4.65
C ILE A 123 5.90 10.61 4.39
N VAL A 124 5.76 11.01 3.12
CA VAL A 124 4.77 11.97 2.68
C VAL A 124 3.69 11.22 1.92
N VAL A 125 2.47 11.20 2.47
CA VAL A 125 1.30 10.58 1.86
C VAL A 125 0.37 11.67 1.36
N GLY A 126 0.05 11.66 0.07
CA GLY A 126 -1.06 12.41 -0.49
C GLY A 126 -2.18 11.47 -0.90
N ASP A 127 -3.41 11.79 -0.55
CA ASP A 127 -4.60 11.03 -0.92
C ASP A 127 -5.58 12.00 -1.59
N GLY A 128 -6.14 11.64 -2.74
CA GLY A 128 -6.58 12.49 -3.86
C GLY A 128 -7.59 13.63 -3.63
N GLY A 129 -7.86 14.01 -2.38
CA GLY A 129 -8.66 15.19 -2.00
C GLY A 129 -8.18 15.88 -0.72
N THR A 130 -7.05 15.47 -0.14
CA THR A 130 -6.52 16.03 1.12
C THR A 130 -5.10 16.54 0.97
N ALA A 131 -4.74 17.55 1.77
CA ALA A 131 -3.36 18.03 1.85
C ALA A 131 -2.44 16.88 2.27
N ALA A 132 -1.31 16.72 1.58
CA ALA A 132 -0.36 15.66 1.89
C ALA A 132 0.08 15.74 3.36
N ARG A 133 0.38 14.61 3.98
CA ARG A 133 0.78 14.52 5.38
C ARG A 133 2.19 13.98 5.51
N LEU A 134 2.97 14.63 6.35
CA LEU A 134 4.32 14.21 6.71
C LEU A 134 4.29 13.39 8.01
N SER A 135 4.86 12.19 7.95
CA SER A 135 4.99 11.28 9.09
C SER A 135 6.40 10.70 9.16
N TYR A 136 6.74 10.04 10.27
CA TYR A 136 8.03 9.43 10.51
C TYR A 136 7.81 8.01 11.02
N ILE A 137 8.44 7.04 10.38
CA ILE A 137 8.33 5.63 10.69
C ILE A 137 9.71 5.04 10.99
N THR A 138 9.76 4.14 11.95
CA THR A 138 10.91 3.34 12.35
C THR A 138 10.51 1.86 12.38
N PRO A 139 11.47 0.92 12.42
CA PRO A 139 11.16 -0.50 12.61
C PRO A 139 10.42 -0.80 13.93
N SER A 140 10.49 0.11 14.91
CA SER A 140 9.89 -0.04 16.23
C SER A 140 8.58 0.73 16.40
N GLY A 141 8.15 1.53 15.43
CA GLY A 141 7.01 2.40 15.62
C GLY A 141 6.85 3.49 14.57
N TRP A 142 5.83 4.34 14.73
CA TRP A 142 5.65 5.51 13.89
C TRP A 142 5.07 6.69 14.66
N VAL A 143 5.23 7.87 14.08
CA VAL A 143 4.74 9.15 14.59
C VAL A 143 4.17 9.97 13.43
N ASP A 144 2.94 10.44 13.58
CA ASP A 144 2.29 11.37 12.66
C ASP A 144 2.08 12.72 13.34
N SER A 145 3.15 13.51 13.35
CA SER A 145 3.16 14.89 13.85
C SER A 145 3.92 15.86 12.95
N GLY A 146 4.37 15.40 11.77
CA GLY A 146 4.96 16.27 10.75
C GLY A 146 3.94 17.19 10.12
N GLY A 147 2.64 16.88 10.24
CA GLY A 147 1.51 17.71 9.85
C GLY A 147 1.35 17.86 8.34
N ARG A 148 0.52 18.83 7.92
CA ARG A 148 0.17 19.03 6.51
C ARG A 148 1.32 19.65 5.72
N VAL A 149 1.56 19.09 4.55
CA VAL A 149 2.47 19.56 3.50
C VAL A 149 1.58 20.15 2.40
N PRO A 150 1.50 21.49 2.26
CA PRO A 150 0.62 22.14 1.29
C PRO A 150 0.96 21.77 -0.16
N SER A 151 2.25 21.56 -0.42
CA SER A 151 2.79 21.17 -1.72
C SER A 151 4.00 20.26 -1.48
N PRO A 152 4.15 19.14 -2.21
CA PRO A 152 5.36 18.33 -2.18
C PRO A 152 6.52 18.95 -2.99
N ALA A 153 6.47 20.26 -3.28
CA ALA A 153 7.58 20.98 -3.87
C ALA A 153 8.84 20.85 -2.99
N PRO A 154 10.03 20.64 -3.57
CA PRO A 154 11.24 20.34 -2.79
C PRO A 154 11.54 21.34 -1.67
N ARG A 155 11.41 22.65 -1.93
CA ARG A 155 11.71 23.68 -0.93
C ARG A 155 10.73 23.67 0.24
N ASP A 156 9.42 23.63 -0.04
CA ASP A 156 8.39 23.62 0.99
C ASP A 156 8.50 22.37 1.88
N LEU A 157 8.84 21.23 1.26
CA LEU A 157 9.09 20.00 1.96
C LEU A 157 10.36 20.08 2.82
N ASP A 158 11.45 20.66 2.30
CA ASP A 158 12.70 20.85 3.04
C ASP A 158 12.49 21.70 4.29
N ASP A 159 11.84 22.87 4.14
CA ASP A 159 11.52 23.78 5.24
C ASP A 159 10.65 23.08 6.30
N ARG A 160 9.66 22.29 5.85
CA ARG A 160 8.79 21.53 6.75
C ARG A 160 9.54 20.45 7.51
N ILE A 161 10.40 19.69 6.84
CA ILE A 161 11.21 18.64 7.47
C ILE A 161 12.16 19.27 8.48
N ARG A 162 12.85 20.36 8.15
CA ARG A 162 13.76 21.05 9.07
C ARG A 162 13.03 21.58 10.30
N SER A 163 11.86 22.19 10.11
CA SER A 163 11.05 22.71 11.21
C SER A 163 10.59 21.62 12.17
N TRP A 164 10.27 20.43 11.67
CA TRP A 164 9.74 19.35 12.50
C TRP A 164 10.82 18.40 13.05
N LYS A 165 11.75 17.98 12.21
CA LYS A 165 12.74 16.93 12.50
C LYS A 165 14.17 17.43 12.57
N GLY A 166 14.45 18.66 12.15
CA GLY A 166 15.80 19.22 12.12
C GLY A 166 16.55 18.88 10.82
N ALA A 167 17.84 19.18 10.81
CA ALA A 167 18.66 19.29 9.60
C ALA A 167 19.02 17.96 8.90
N GLY A 168 18.73 16.80 9.49
CA GLY A 168 18.99 15.50 8.87
C GLY A 168 20.42 15.00 9.01
N PRO A 169 20.89 14.11 8.11
CA PRO A 169 20.23 13.71 6.86
C PRO A 169 19.15 12.63 7.06
N TRP A 170 18.00 12.77 6.39
CA TRP A 170 16.85 11.87 6.53
C TRP A 170 16.56 11.05 5.26
N ASN A 171 16.06 9.83 5.42
CA ASN A 171 15.45 9.07 4.32
C ASN A 171 14.02 9.58 4.07
N LEU A 172 13.61 9.75 2.82
CA LEU A 172 12.26 10.19 2.45
C LEU A 172 11.58 9.20 1.50
N VAL A 173 10.32 8.87 1.80
CA VAL A 173 9.40 8.16 0.91
C VAL A 173 8.25 9.08 0.50
N LEU A 174 7.96 9.14 -0.79
CA LEU A 174 6.76 9.74 -1.32
C LEU A 174 5.75 8.66 -1.71
N ALA A 175 4.51 8.80 -1.26
CA ALA A 175 3.46 7.81 -1.43
C ALA A 175 2.11 8.43 -1.78
N GLY A 176 1.23 7.60 -2.34
CA GLY A 176 -0.05 8.04 -2.86
C GLY A 176 0.11 9.12 -3.94
N ASN A 177 -0.85 10.01 -4.04
CA ASN A 177 -0.87 11.06 -5.07
C ASN A 177 0.17 12.17 -4.83
N ALA A 178 0.75 12.27 -3.64
CA ALA A 178 1.90 13.15 -3.41
C ALA A 178 3.11 12.76 -4.29
N GLY A 179 3.23 11.47 -4.63
CA GLY A 179 4.28 10.98 -5.52
C GLY A 179 4.17 11.50 -6.96
N HIS A 180 2.95 11.75 -7.44
CA HIS A 180 2.70 12.32 -8.76
C HIS A 180 2.91 13.85 -8.79
N ALA A 181 2.66 14.52 -7.67
CA ALA A 181 2.74 15.97 -7.56
C ALA A 181 4.16 16.47 -7.20
N ALA A 182 4.96 15.65 -6.52
CA ALA A 182 6.38 15.88 -6.44
C ALA A 182 6.94 15.75 -7.86
N GLY A 183 7.57 16.79 -8.40
CA GLY A 183 8.27 16.70 -9.67
C GLY A 183 9.37 15.63 -9.65
N SER A 184 10.29 15.65 -10.62
CA SER A 184 11.35 14.63 -10.70
C SER A 184 12.05 14.41 -9.35
N THR A 185 12.12 13.16 -8.88
CA THR A 185 12.83 12.75 -7.64
C THR A 185 14.26 13.28 -7.56
N GLY A 186 14.87 13.58 -8.71
CA GLY A 186 16.17 14.26 -8.79
C GLY A 186 16.25 15.56 -7.98
N ALA A 187 15.22 16.40 -7.98
CA ALA A 187 15.22 17.66 -7.23
C ALA A 187 15.09 17.47 -5.70
N LEU A 188 14.53 16.35 -5.26
CA LEU A 188 14.49 16.00 -3.84
C LEU A 188 15.85 15.47 -3.38
N ARG A 189 16.54 14.71 -4.24
CA ARG A 189 17.86 14.14 -3.95
C ARG A 189 18.97 15.19 -3.83
N THR A 190 18.73 16.43 -4.27
CA THR A 190 19.67 17.54 -4.07
C THR A 190 19.44 18.30 -2.76
N LEU A 191 18.38 18.00 -2.00
CA LEU A 191 18.11 18.66 -0.73
C LEU A 191 19.13 18.19 0.33
N PRO A 192 19.83 19.12 1.01
CA PRO A 192 20.86 18.74 1.98
C PRO A 192 20.29 18.07 3.23
N THR A 193 18.99 18.25 3.50
CA THR A 193 18.29 17.61 4.62
C THR A 193 18.02 16.13 4.36
N LEU A 194 18.14 15.67 3.11
CA LEU A 194 17.83 14.30 2.71
C LEU A 194 19.10 13.50 2.44
N ARG A 195 19.17 12.30 3.02
CA ARG A 195 20.16 11.28 2.67
C ARG A 195 19.81 10.62 1.34
N ASP A 196 18.54 10.26 1.20
CA ASP A 196 18.01 9.55 0.04
C ASP A 196 16.50 9.81 -0.06
N ALA A 197 15.98 9.75 -1.29
CA ALA A 197 14.57 9.92 -1.59
C ALA A 197 14.09 8.82 -2.54
N TRP A 198 12.96 8.23 -2.17
CA TRP A 198 12.33 7.12 -2.88
C TRP A 198 10.86 7.44 -3.16
N LEU A 199 10.41 7.09 -4.36
CA LEU A 199 9.03 7.23 -4.80
C LEU A 199 8.38 5.85 -4.83
N SER A 200 7.25 5.69 -4.13
CA SER A 200 6.49 4.45 -4.16
C SER A 200 6.02 4.15 -5.59
N PRO A 201 6.29 2.94 -6.11
CA PRO A 201 5.80 2.50 -7.42
C PRO A 201 4.31 2.12 -7.37
N LEU A 202 3.72 2.03 -6.18
CA LEU A 202 2.32 1.71 -5.97
C LEU A 202 1.59 2.98 -5.49
N PRO A 203 1.00 3.76 -6.41
CA PRO A 203 0.22 4.92 -6.06
C PRO A 203 -1.20 4.54 -5.64
N GLY A 204 -1.96 5.55 -5.21
CA GLY A 204 -3.41 5.49 -5.06
C GLY A 204 -3.91 4.27 -4.28
N GLU A 205 -4.98 3.68 -4.79
CA GLU A 205 -5.80 2.65 -4.18
C GLU A 205 -5.02 1.36 -3.96
N THR A 206 -4.13 0.99 -4.90
CA THR A 206 -3.23 -0.15 -4.71
C THR A 206 -2.28 0.06 -3.53
N GLY A 207 -1.71 1.27 -3.40
CA GLY A 207 -0.87 1.61 -2.25
C GLY A 207 -1.64 1.53 -0.92
N ALA A 208 -2.92 1.93 -0.91
CA ALA A 208 -3.78 1.82 0.25
C ALA A 208 -4.13 0.35 0.58
N ALA A 209 -4.53 -0.45 -0.41
CA ALA A 209 -4.83 -1.87 -0.25
C ALA A 209 -3.61 -2.63 0.29
N LEU A 210 -2.45 -2.55 -0.38
CA LEU A 210 -1.20 -3.13 0.11
C LEU A 210 -0.91 -2.68 1.54
N GLY A 211 -1.09 -1.40 1.79
CA GLY A 211 -0.94 -0.77 3.09
C GLY A 211 -1.74 -1.41 4.22
N ALA A 212 -3.00 -1.76 3.96
CA ALA A 212 -3.85 -2.46 4.93
C ALA A 212 -3.34 -3.88 5.20
N GLY A 213 -2.85 -4.57 4.16
CA GLY A 213 -2.15 -5.85 4.29
C GLY A 213 -0.92 -5.77 5.18
N VAL A 214 -0.06 -4.78 4.91
CA VAL A 214 1.15 -4.53 5.71
C VAL A 214 0.83 -4.11 7.14
N ALA A 215 -0.18 -3.27 7.34
CA ALA A 215 -0.65 -2.89 8.67
C ALA A 215 -1.03 -4.13 9.49
N ARG A 216 -1.64 -5.13 8.85
CA ARG A 216 -1.94 -6.39 9.51
C ARG A 216 -0.69 -7.19 9.87
N LEU A 217 0.30 -7.23 9.01
CA LEU A 217 1.59 -7.86 9.29
C LEU A 217 2.31 -7.16 10.45
N PHE A 218 2.27 -5.83 10.49
CA PHE A 218 2.85 -5.03 11.58
C PHE A 218 2.28 -5.37 12.95
N GLU A 219 0.97 -5.61 13.05
CA GLU A 219 0.37 -6.02 14.32
C GLU A 219 0.78 -7.40 14.77
N ARG A 220 1.01 -8.31 13.83
CA ARG A 220 1.40 -9.69 14.14
C ARG A 220 2.88 -9.81 14.48
N ARG A 221 3.73 -9.03 13.82
CA ARG A 221 5.18 -9.26 13.79
C ARG A 221 6.02 -8.03 14.15
N GLY A 222 5.40 -6.86 14.34
CA GLY A 222 6.10 -5.59 14.48
C GLY A 222 6.41 -4.92 13.13
N MET A 223 6.89 -3.68 13.18
CA MET A 223 7.03 -2.81 12.00
C MET A 223 8.34 -3.02 11.22
N ALA A 224 9.20 -3.93 11.66
CA ALA A 224 10.44 -4.33 10.99
C ALA A 224 10.19 -5.29 9.81
N CYS A 225 9.09 -5.12 9.08
CA CYS A 225 8.73 -5.97 7.95
C CYS A 225 8.97 -5.21 6.63
N ALA A 226 9.79 -5.81 5.77
CA ALA A 226 9.94 -5.39 4.39
C ALA A 226 9.16 -6.35 3.50
N ILE A 227 8.46 -5.82 2.50
CA ILE A 227 7.74 -6.64 1.53
C ILE A 227 8.63 -6.90 0.32
N GLY A 228 8.84 -8.18 0.03
CA GLY A 228 9.36 -8.66 -1.24
C GLY A 228 8.32 -8.41 -2.35
N TRP A 229 8.74 -7.72 -3.41
CA TRP A 229 7.88 -7.44 -4.55
C TRP A 229 8.73 -7.42 -5.83
N HIS A 230 8.09 -7.72 -6.96
CA HIS A 230 8.69 -7.60 -8.29
C HIS A 230 7.79 -6.83 -9.23
N SER A 231 8.37 -6.18 -10.25
CA SER A 231 7.62 -5.42 -11.25
C SER A 231 6.84 -6.28 -12.25
N ARG A 232 6.99 -7.61 -12.21
CA ARG A 232 6.32 -8.56 -13.13
C ARG A 232 5.30 -9.44 -12.41
N LEU A 233 4.40 -8.83 -11.63
CA LEU A 233 3.22 -9.50 -11.06
C LEU A 233 2.24 -9.78 -12.21
N VAL A 234 2.50 -10.87 -12.93
CA VAL A 234 1.66 -11.39 -14.01
C VAL A 234 1.09 -12.71 -13.52
N PRO A 235 -0.18 -13.06 -13.82
CA PRO A 235 -0.68 -14.40 -13.55
C PRO A 235 0.30 -15.44 -14.10
N VAL A 236 0.70 -16.40 -13.27
CA VAL A 236 1.27 -17.64 -13.79
C VAL A 236 0.11 -18.32 -14.51
N LEU A 237 0.00 -18.12 -15.81
CA LEU A 237 -0.87 -18.94 -16.64
C LEU A 237 -0.38 -20.38 -16.46
N GLY A 238 -1.09 -21.15 -15.65
CA GLY A 238 -0.87 -22.58 -15.53
C GLY A 238 -0.89 -23.15 -16.94
N ALA A 239 0.13 -23.94 -17.29
CA ALA A 239 0.25 -24.56 -18.60
C ALA A 239 -1.09 -25.21 -18.96
N ALA A 240 -1.87 -24.56 -19.83
CA ALA A 240 -2.96 -25.22 -20.49
C ALA A 240 -2.34 -26.43 -21.20
N SER A 241 -2.87 -27.60 -20.89
CA SER A 241 -2.47 -28.90 -21.42
C SER A 241 -1.98 -28.80 -22.86
N ALA A 242 -0.71 -29.16 -23.07
CA ALA A 242 -0.17 -29.46 -24.39
C ALA A 242 -1.06 -30.53 -25.05
N GLY A 243 -1.62 -30.23 -26.21
CA GLY A 243 -2.41 -31.20 -26.97
C GLY A 243 -3.46 -30.62 -27.90
N ALA A 244 -3.06 -29.76 -28.84
CA ALA A 244 -3.75 -29.63 -30.12
C ALA A 244 -2.74 -29.06 -31.12
N GLU A 245 -2.21 -29.92 -31.99
CA GLU A 245 -1.42 -29.49 -33.14
C GLU A 245 -2.29 -28.65 -34.08
N PRO A 246 -1.74 -27.61 -34.72
CA PRO A 246 -2.46 -26.89 -35.76
C PRO A 246 -2.57 -27.74 -37.03
N GLU A 247 -3.78 -28.18 -37.34
CA GLU A 247 -4.15 -28.69 -38.66
C GLU A 247 -3.75 -27.68 -39.73
N THR A 248 -2.87 -28.11 -40.64
CA THR A 248 -2.41 -27.33 -41.77
C THR A 248 -3.55 -27.23 -42.78
N VAL A 249 -4.27 -26.10 -42.80
CA VAL A 249 -5.23 -25.80 -43.87
C VAL A 249 -4.44 -25.42 -45.13
N VAL A 250 -4.33 -26.38 -46.04
CA VAL A 250 -3.91 -26.15 -47.43
C VAL A 250 -5.05 -25.41 -48.14
N THR A 251 -4.94 -24.09 -48.33
CA THR A 251 -5.78 -23.38 -49.29
C THR A 251 -5.17 -23.50 -50.67
N GLY A 252 -5.69 -24.44 -51.45
CA GLY A 252 -5.49 -24.50 -52.89
C GLY A 252 -6.61 -23.77 -53.64
N VAL A 253 -6.17 -23.10 -54.70
CA VAL A 253 -6.88 -22.73 -55.94
C VAL A 253 -7.66 -21.40 -55.98
N GLY A 254 -7.08 -20.51 -56.79
CA GLY A 254 -7.66 -19.37 -57.48
C GLY A 254 -6.63 -18.85 -58.47
#